data_AF-A0A3P2A0X3-F1
#
_entry.id   AF-A0A3P2A0X3-F1
#
_cell.length_a   1.000
_cell.length_b   1.000
_cell.length_c   1.000
_cell.angle_alpha   90.00
_cell.angle_beta   90.00
_cell.angle_gamma   90.00
#
_symmetry.space_group_name_H-M   'P 1'
#
loop_
_entity.id
_entity.type
_entity.pdbx_description
1 polymer ?
#
loop_
_entity_poly.entity_id
_entity_poly.type
_entity_poly.pdbx_seq_one_letter_code
_entity_poly.pdbx_strand_id
1 'polypeptide(L)' 'MNILQQLRAVLPRETRAVAKITAPKGNGTWTAQTTAGKAAVVLYGTGYQVGQTVFYDVSTGRILETAPDLTVIEIDV' A
#
# COMPACT_ATOMS: atom_id res chain seq x y z
N MET A 1 0.78 -17.25 -29.74
CA MET A 1 1.05 -17.35 -28.29
C MET A 1 1.62 -16.03 -27.80
N ASN A 2 1.01 -15.41 -26.78
CA ASN A 2 1.40 -14.09 -26.30
C ASN A 2 2.19 -14.22 -24.99
N ILE A 3 3.52 -14.35 -25.11
CA ILE A 3 4.46 -14.57 -23.98
C ILE A 3 4.31 -13.47 -22.92
N LEU A 4 3.97 -12.25 -23.34
CA LEU A 4 3.71 -11.10 -22.46
C LEU A 4 2.49 -11.28 -21.55
N GLN A 5 1.42 -11.93 -22.05
CA GLN A 5 0.24 -12.24 -21.24
C GLN A 5 0.49 -13.38 -20.26
N GLN A 6 1.28 -14.39 -20.67
CA GLN A 6 1.68 -15.50 -19.79
C GLN A 6 2.63 -15.00 -18.68
N LEU A 7 3.57 -14.12 -19.00
CA LEU A 7 4.46 -13.51 -18.00
C LEU A 7 3.66 -12.69 -16.97
N ARG A 8 2.65 -11.92 -17.41
CA ARG A 8 1.74 -11.17 -16.52
C ARG A 8 0.82 -12.06 -15.68
N ALA A 9 0.46 -13.24 -16.18
CA ALA A 9 -0.34 -14.21 -15.44
C ALA A 9 0.47 -14.97 -14.38
N VAL A 10 1.79 -15.14 -14.61
CA VAL A 10 2.69 -15.89 -13.72
C VAL A 10 3.41 -14.99 -12.72
N LEU A 11 3.65 -13.71 -13.05
CA LEU A 11 3.97 -12.69 -12.06
C LEU A 11 2.69 -11.92 -11.73
N PRO A 12 1.87 -12.37 -10.75
CA PRO A 12 1.00 -11.43 -10.08
C PRO A 12 1.94 -10.38 -9.50
N ARG A 13 1.94 -9.19 -10.09
CA ARG A 13 2.46 -8.01 -9.41
C ARG A 13 1.58 -7.93 -8.17
N GLU A 14 2.06 -8.45 -7.05
CA GLU A 14 1.49 -8.12 -5.77
C GLU A 14 1.59 -6.61 -5.70
N THR A 15 0.49 -5.92 -6.05
CA THR A 15 0.40 -4.48 -6.02
C THR A 15 0.25 -4.09 -4.56
N ARG A 16 1.31 -4.35 -3.79
CA ARG A 16 1.51 -3.91 -2.42
C ARG A 16 2.21 -2.58 -2.51
N ALA A 17 1.67 -1.60 -1.80
CA ALA A 17 2.33 -0.32 -1.65
C ALA A 17 2.41 0.03 -0.17
N VAL A 18 3.24 1.03 0.11
CA VAL A 18 3.48 1.53 1.46
C VAL A 18 2.82 2.90 1.57
N ALA A 19 2.08 3.10 2.66
CA ALA A 19 1.53 4.41 3.00
C ALA A 19 1.60 4.65 4.50
N LYS A 20 1.77 5.91 4.87
CA LYS A 20 1.77 6.37 6.26
C LYS A 20 0.39 6.90 6.62
N ILE A 21 -0.23 6.37 7.67
CA ILE A 21 -1.54 6.82 8.14
C ILE A 21 -1.41 8.25 8.67
N THR A 22 -2.21 9.17 8.13
CA THR A 22 -2.19 10.60 8.48
C THR A 22 -3.40 11.03 9.31
N ALA A 23 -4.56 10.41 9.11
CA ALA A 23 -5.78 10.73 9.87
C ALA A 23 -6.76 9.56 9.93
N PRO A 24 -7.53 9.39 11.02
CA PRO A 24 -8.69 8.50 11.05
C PRO A 24 -9.83 9.11 10.24
N LYS A 25 -10.55 8.28 9.48
CA LYS A 25 -11.78 8.68 8.77
C LYS A 25 -13.07 8.16 9.43
N GLY A 26 -12.92 7.27 10.43
CA GLY A 26 -14.04 6.60 11.10
C GLY A 26 -14.42 5.27 10.44
N ASN A 27 -15.20 4.44 11.14
CA ASN A 27 -15.71 3.15 10.65
C ASN A 27 -14.62 2.21 10.07
N GLY A 28 -13.46 2.10 10.73
CA GLY A 28 -12.37 1.22 10.27
C GLY A 28 -11.69 1.69 8.99
N THR A 29 -11.79 2.98 8.67
CA THR A 29 -11.19 3.59 7.50
C THR A 29 -10.18 4.68 7.91
N TRP A 30 -9.09 4.77 7.16
CA TRP A 30 -7.95 5.63 7.44
C TRP A 30 -7.57 6.43 6.21
N THR A 31 -7.19 7.69 6.41
CA THR A 31 -6.48 8.46 5.39
C THR A 31 -4.99 8.21 5.59
N ALA A 32 -4.30 7.84 4.53
CA ALA A 32 -2.86 7.62 4.53
C ALA A 32 -2.20 8.33 3.36
N GLN A 33 -0.90 8.56 3.44
CA GLN A 33 -0.11 9.20 2.42
C GLN A 33 0.87 8.18 1.82
N THR A 34 0.84 8.00 0.50
CA THR A 34 1.72 7.05 -0.19
C THR A 34 3.18 7.49 -0.09
N THR A 35 4.08 6.55 0.14
CA THR A 35 5.52 6.83 0.20
C THR A 35 6.06 7.17 -1.20
N ALA A 36 5.57 6.47 -2.23
CA ALA A 36 6.04 6.59 -3.63
C ALA A 36 5.48 7.80 -4.42
N GLY A 37 4.99 8.84 -3.75
CA GLY A 37 4.40 9.98 -4.48
C GLY A 37 3.61 10.97 -3.66
N LYS A 38 3.59 10.84 -2.32
CA LYS A 38 2.92 11.77 -1.40
C LYS A 38 1.41 11.93 -1.63
N ALA A 39 0.78 11.07 -2.42
CA ALA A 39 -0.65 11.12 -2.69
C ALA A 39 -1.45 10.63 -1.48
N ALA A 40 -2.58 11.27 -1.18
CA ALA A 40 -3.49 10.80 -0.15
C ALA A 40 -4.32 9.62 -0.67
N VAL A 41 -4.33 8.52 0.06
CA VAL A 41 -5.10 7.30 -0.20
C VAL A 41 -5.99 6.97 0.98
N VAL A 42 -7.14 6.36 0.69
CA VAL A 42 -8.06 5.88 1.72
C VAL A 42 -7.82 4.38 1.90
N LEU A 43 -7.51 3.98 3.12
CA LEU A 43 -7.19 2.61 3.50
C LEU A 43 -8.25 2.03 4.44
N TYR A 44 -8.46 0.72 4.34
CA TYR A 44 -9.43 -0.02 5.15
C TYR A 44 -8.72 -0.99 6.09
N GLY A 45 -9.01 -0.92 7.38
CA GLY A 45 -8.44 -1.80 8.39
C GLY A 45 -8.74 -1.33 9.82
N THR A 46 -8.65 -2.25 10.77
CA THR A 46 -8.91 -1.99 12.19
C THR A 46 -7.65 -2.20 13.01
N GLY A 47 -7.47 -1.43 14.09
CA GLY A 47 -6.34 -1.60 15.01
C GLY A 47 -5.06 -0.85 14.64
N TYR A 48 -5.13 0.05 13.65
CA TYR A 48 -4.00 0.91 13.25
C TYR A 48 -4.06 2.28 13.92
N GLN A 49 -2.95 3.02 13.87
CA GLN A 49 -2.84 4.34 14.49
C GLN A 49 -2.28 5.39 13.52
N VAL A 50 -2.63 6.65 13.74
CA VAL A 50 -2.02 7.78 13.01
C VAL A 50 -0.52 7.79 13.24
N GLY A 51 0.23 8.01 12.16
CA GLY A 51 1.68 7.99 12.14
C GLY A 51 2.29 6.62 11.84
N GLN A 52 1.51 5.53 11.85
CA GLN A 52 2.01 4.21 11.45
C GLN A 52 2.16 4.10 9.94
N THR A 53 3.23 3.44 9.53
CA THR A 53 3.47 3.03 8.15
C THR A 53 2.87 1.65 7.97
N VAL A 54 2.08 1.44 6.92
CA VAL A 54 1.36 0.18 6.67
C VAL A 54 1.53 -0.28 5.23
N PHE A 55 1.58 -1.59 5.03
CA PHE A 55 1.44 -2.20 3.71
C PHE A 55 -0.04 -2.32 3.38
N TYR A 56 -0.39 -1.92 2.17
CA TYR A 56 -1.76 -2.04 1.68
C TYR A 56 -1.78 -2.59 0.27
N ASP A 57 -2.87 -3.28 -0.06
CA ASP A 57 -3.17 -3.71 -1.41
C ASP A 57 -3.70 -2.51 -2.22
N VAL A 58 -3.02 -2.14 -3.30
CA VAL A 58 -3.37 -0.97 -4.14
C VAL A 58 -4.68 -1.16 -4.88
N SER A 59 -5.09 -2.40 -5.15
CA SER A 59 -6.32 -2.70 -5.89
C SER A 59 -7.56 -2.60 -5.00
N THR A 60 -7.45 -2.97 -3.72
CA THR A 60 -8.57 -3.00 -2.77
C THR A 60 -8.51 -1.92 -1.69
N GLY A 61 -7.36 -1.28 -1.50
CA GLY A 61 -7.11 -0.34 -0.41
C GLY A 61 -7.06 -0.99 0.98
N ARG A 62 -7.05 -2.32 1.07
CA ARG A 62 -7.01 -3.02 2.36
C ARG A 62 -5.61 -2.96 2.95
N ILE A 63 -5.55 -2.61 4.23
CA ILE A 63 -4.33 -2.72 5.01
C ILE A 63 -4.06 -4.20 5.26
N LEU A 64 -2.89 -4.65 4.84
CA LEU A 64 -2.45 -6.04 4.96
C LEU A 64 -1.76 -6.25 6.30
N GLU A 65 -0.78 -5.40 6.60
CA GLU A 65 0.03 -5.47 7.81
C GLU A 65 0.71 -4.13 8.10
N THR A 66 1.24 -3.98 9.31
CA THR A 66 2.08 -2.84 9.67
C THR A 66 3.43 -2.97 8.98
N ALA A 67 3.85 -1.93 8.28
CA ALA A 67 5.17 -1.87 7.66
C ALA A 67 6.19 -1.33 8.67
N PRO A 68 7.43 -1.85 8.68
CA PRO A 68 8.50 -1.20 9.41
C PRO A 68 8.68 0.23 8.88
N ASP A 69 9.03 1.16 9.77
CA ASP A 69 9.37 2.54 9.40
C ASP A 69 10.77 2.56 8.77
N LEU A 70 10.90 1.89 7.62
CA LEU A 70 12.10 1.82 6.84
C LEU A 70 11.99 2.82 5.69
N THR A 71 13.03 3.63 5.53
CA THR A 71 13.18 4.49 4.35
C THR A 71 13.08 3.62 3.10
N VAL A 72 11.97 3.70 2.38
CA VAL A 72 11.81 3.02 1.08
C VAL A 72 12.78 3.68 0.13
N ILE A 73 13.87 2.97 -0.20
CA ILE A 73 14.80 3.37 -1.25
C ILE A 73 14.26 2.73 -2.53
N GLU A 74 13.81 3.55 -3.46
CA GLU A 74 13.47 3.08 -4.80
C GLU A 74 14.77 2.57 -5.45
N ILE A 75 14.82 1.26 -5.77
CA ILE A 75 15.93 0.70 -6.54
C ILE A 75 15.57 0.96 -8.01
N ASP A 76 16.15 2.02 -8.56
CA ASP A 76 16.18 2.22 -10.01
C ASP A 76 16.98 1.08 -10.66
N VAL A 77 16.41 0.44 -11.69
CA VAL A 77 17.03 -0.62 -12.49
C VAL A 77 17.24 -0.14 -13.93
#